data_AF-U2HQP4-F1
#
_entry.id   AF-U2HQP4-F1
#
_cell.length_a   1.000
_cell.length_b   1.000
_cell.length_c   1.000
_cell.angle_alpha   90.00
_cell.angle_beta   90.00
_cell.angle_gamma   90.00
#
_symmetry.space_group_name_H-M   'P 1'
#
loop_
_entity.id
_entity.type
_entity.pdbx_description
1 polymer ?
#
loop_
_entity_poly.entity_id
_entity_poly.type
_entity_poly.pdbx_seq_one_letter_code
_entity_poly.pdbx_strand_id
1 'polypeptide(L)'
;MLVVFFIMVVGVGVGIGVRSIPHFRHVGKWISGAIYFLLFLLGREVGTNDQLLSSLSTLGIQALLITSGALVGSVFFAWGIYKFLFQNDER
;
A
#
# COMPACT_ATOMS: atom_id res chain seq x y z
N MET A 1 -16.37 8.62 -5.18
CA MET A 1 -15.57 7.40 -5.49
C MET A 1 -15.22 7.32 -6.97
N LEU A 2 -16.16 7.54 -7.89
CA LEU A 2 -15.87 7.58 -9.34
C LEU A 2 -14.74 8.55 -9.72
N VAL A 3 -14.69 9.73 -9.08
CA VAL A 3 -13.61 10.71 -9.31
C VAL A 3 -12.23 10.13 -9.01
N VAL A 4 -12.08 9.37 -7.92
CA VAL A 4 -10.81 8.74 -7.55
C VAL A 4 -10.44 7.67 -8.58
N PHE A 5 -11.42 6.90 -9.06
CA PHE A 5 -11.22 5.92 -10.11
C PHE A 5 -10.71 6.58 -11.40
N PHE A 6 -11.34 7.68 -11.84
CA PHE A 6 -10.88 8.43 -13.01
C PHE A 6 -9.46 8.99 -12.83
N ILE A 7 -9.14 9.55 -11.65
CA ILE A 7 -7.79 10.05 -11.35
C ILE A 7 -6.76 8.92 -11.41
N MET A 8 -7.08 7.72 -10.90
CA MET A 8 -6.21 6.55 -11.01
C MET A 8 -5.99 6.13 -12.47
N VAL A 9 -7.05 6.04 -13.27
CA VAL A 9 -6.97 5.66 -14.68
C VAL A 9 -6.14 6.67 -15.48
N VAL A 10 -6.37 7.96 -15.27
CA VAL A 10 -5.60 9.03 -15.89
C VAL A 10 -4.15 8.98 -15.44
N GLY A 11 -3.88 8.78 -14.14
CA GLY A 11 -2.52 8.67 -13.60
C GLY A 11 -1.74 7.50 -14.21
N VAL A 12 -2.38 6.34 -14.39
CA VAL A 12 -1.77 5.19 -15.08
C VAL A 12 -1.51 5.50 -16.55
N GLY A 13 -2.47 6.12 -17.25
CA GLY A 13 -2.31 6.52 -18.66
C GLY A 13 -1.15 7.48 -18.88
N VAL A 14 -1.04 8.51 -18.04
CA VAL A 14 0.08 9.46 -18.04
C VAL A 14 1.40 8.74 -17.72
N GLY A 15 1.39 7.83 -16.75
CA GLY A 15 2.56 7.03 -16.38
C GLY A 15 3.09 6.18 -17.54
N ILE A 16 2.20 5.58 -18.35
CA ILE A 16 2.58 4.81 -19.54
C ILE A 16 3.18 5.72 -20.62
N GLY A 17 2.59 6.89 -20.88
CA GLY A 17 3.11 7.84 -21.88
C GLY A 17 4.50 8.39 -21.52
N VAL A 18 4.74 8.66 -20.24
CA VAL A 18 6.01 9.20 -19.73
C VAL A 18 7.07 8.11 -19.54
N ARG A 19 6.69 6.83 -19.46
CA ARG A 19 7.61 5.68 -19.27
C ARG A 19 8.69 5.59 -20.35
N SER A 20 8.44 6.09 -21.57
CA SER A 20 9.40 6.03 -22.68
C SER A 20 10.56 7.04 -22.56
N ILE A 21 10.55 7.95 -21.57
CA ILE A 21 11.56 8.99 -21.42
C ILE A 21 12.71 8.46 -20.52
N PRO A 22 13.96 8.36 -21.04
CA PRO A 22 15.08 7.77 -20.29
C PRO A 22 15.51 8.57 -19.04
N HIS A 23 15.05 9.82 -18.91
CA HIS A 23 15.32 10.70 -17.77
C HIS A 23 14.61 10.24 -16.48
N PHE A 24 13.61 9.37 -16.57
CA PHE A 24 12.85 8.85 -15.42
C PHE A 24 13.57 7.74 -14.63
N ARG A 25 14.84 7.43 -14.95
CA ARG A 25 15.63 6.39 -14.26
C ARG A 25 15.82 6.65 -12.76
N HIS A 26 15.70 7.90 -12.30
CA HIS A 26 15.86 8.28 -10.89
C HIS A 26 14.54 8.47 -10.12
N VAL A 27 13.40 8.20 -10.74
CA VAL A 27 12.09 8.43 -10.11
C VAL A 27 11.89 7.58 -8.86
N GLY A 28 12.47 6.38 -8.80
CA GLY A 28 12.49 5.58 -7.58
C GLY A 28 13.11 6.31 -6.39
N LYS A 29 14.21 7.05 -6.58
CA LYS A 29 14.85 7.83 -5.50
C LYS A 29 13.95 8.99 -5.05
N TRP A 30 13.29 9.67 -5.99
CA TRP A 30 12.34 10.74 -5.69
C TRP A 30 11.12 10.22 -4.93
N ILE A 31 10.59 9.06 -5.32
CA ILE A 31 9.48 8.41 -4.60
C ILE A 31 9.90 8.05 -3.18
N SER A 32 11.07 7.43 -2.99
CA SER A 32 11.56 7.12 -1.64
C SER A 32 11.72 8.38 -0.78
N GLY A 33 12.26 9.46 -1.35
CA GLY A 33 12.33 10.76 -0.67
C GLY A 33 10.96 11.29 -0.27
N ALA A 34 9.97 11.20 -1.16
CA ALA A 34 8.60 11.58 -0.87
C ALA A 34 7.96 10.71 0.22
N ILE A 35 8.21 9.39 0.22
CA ILE A 35 7.73 8.48 1.26
C ILE A 35 8.32 8.86 2.62
N TYR A 36 9.63 9.13 2.71
CA TYR A 36 10.24 9.56 3.96
C TYR A 36 9.67 10.90 4.45
N PHE A 37 9.47 11.85 3.53
CA PHE A 37 8.86 13.13 3.87
C PHE A 37 7.41 12.97 4.35
N LEU A 38 6.64 12.10 3.71
CA LEU A 38 5.26 11.79 4.11
C LEU A 38 5.21 11.08 5.47
N LEU A 39 6.11 10.13 5.72
CA LEU A 39 6.25 9.47 7.02
C LEU A 39 6.63 10.46 8.13
N PHE A 40 7.48 11.44 7.83
CA PHE A 40 7.83 12.49 8.78
C PHE A 40 6.63 13.38 9.12
N LEU A 41 5.89 13.83 8.10
CA LEU A 41 4.67 14.61 8.28
C LEU A 41 3.62 13.82 9.08
N LEU A 42 3.40 12.56 8.72
CA LEU A 42 2.47 11.67 9.43
C LEU A 42 2.87 11.51 10.90
N GLY A 43 4.16 11.28 11.16
CA GLY A 43 4.67 11.16 12.53
C GLY A 43 4.43 12.43 13.35
N ARG A 44 4.61 13.60 12.76
CA ARG A 44 4.29 14.89 13.41
C ARG A 44 2.80 15.01 13.72
N GLU A 45 1.94 14.79 12.72
CA GLU A 45 0.48 14.94 12.89
C GLU A 45 -0.07 14.00 13.95
N VAL A 46 0.34 12.72 13.90
CA VAL A 46 -0.09 11.71 14.87
C VAL A 46 0.51 11.97 16.26
N GLY A 47 1.78 12.39 16.34
CA GLY A 47 2.47 12.65 17.61
C GLY A 47 1.99 13.90 18.34
N THR A 48 1.39 14.88 17.66
CA THR A 48 0.79 16.06 18.32
C THR A 48 -0.67 15.84 18.74
N ASN A 49 -1.24 14.67 18.44
CA ASN A 49 -2.63 14.37 18.74
C ASN A 49 -2.73 13.50 20.01
N ASP A 50 -2.93 14.15 21.16
CA ASP A 50 -3.02 13.49 22.47
C ASP A 50 -4.13 12.44 22.54
N GLN A 51 -5.23 12.62 21.80
CA GLN A 51 -6.32 11.65 21.74
C GLN A 51 -5.90 10.38 21.00
N LEU A 52 -5.16 10.52 19.89
CA LEU A 52 -4.59 9.38 19.19
C LEU A 52 -3.53 8.69 20.05
N LEU A 53 -2.60 9.45 20.63
CA LEU A 53 -1.52 8.94 21.50
C LEU A 53 -2.06 8.14 22.70
N SER A 54 -3.05 8.67 23.41
CA SER A 54 -3.68 7.97 24.55
C SER A 54 -4.44 6.72 24.11
N SER A 55 -5.02 6.73 22.92
CA SER A 55 -5.74 5.59 22.34
C SER A 55 -4.83 4.64 21.55
N LEU A 56 -3.53 4.93 21.38
CA LEU A 56 -2.60 4.13 20.56
C LEU A 56 -2.49 2.70 21.06
N SER A 57 -2.57 2.47 22.38
CA SER A 57 -2.53 1.11 22.93
C SER A 57 -3.73 0.29 22.45
N THR A 58 -4.93 0.84 22.59
CA THR A 58 -6.18 0.17 22.18
C THR A 58 -6.27 0.04 20.65
N LEU A 59 -6.02 1.13 19.92
CA LEU A 59 -5.98 1.15 18.45
C LEU A 59 -4.89 0.25 17.90
N GLY A 60 -3.73 0.20 18.55
CA GLY A 60 -2.58 -0.60 18.13
C GLY A 60 -2.85 -2.09 18.26
N ILE A 61 -3.43 -2.54 19.38
CA ILE A 61 -3.83 -3.95 19.55
C ILE A 61 -4.92 -4.32 18.54
N GLN A 62 -5.93 -3.46 18.36
CA GLN A 62 -6.99 -3.69 17.39
C GLN A 62 -6.42 -3.78 15.96
N ALA A 63 -5.54 -2.86 15.59
CA ALA A 63 -4.87 -2.85 14.30
C ALA A 63 -4.00 -4.11 14.10
N LEU A 64 -3.25 -4.54 15.12
CA LEU A 64 -2.46 -5.78 15.06
C LEU A 64 -3.34 -7.01 14.82
N LEU A 65 -4.47 -7.10 15.51
CA LEU A 65 -5.37 -8.24 15.38
C LEU A 65 -6.06 -8.25 14.01
N ILE A 66 -6.52 -7.10 13.52
CA ILE A 66 -7.12 -6.97 12.19
C ILE A 66 -6.09 -7.25 11.09
N THR A 67 -4.89 -6.67 11.18
CA THR A 67 -3.84 -6.83 10.16
C THR A 67 -3.30 -8.25 10.12
N SER A 68 -3.08 -8.90 11.26
CA SER A 68 -2.68 -10.31 11.31
C SER A 68 -3.76 -11.22 10.74
N GLY A 69 -5.03 -11.01 11.10
CA GLY A 69 -6.15 -11.73 10.51
C GLY A 69 -6.25 -11.55 9.00
N ALA A 70 -6.12 -10.30 8.52
CA ALA A 70 -6.14 -9.98 7.09
C ALA A 70 -4.95 -10.59 6.34
N LEU A 71 -3.75 -10.56 6.91
CA LEU A 71 -2.54 -11.17 6.32
C LEU A 71 -2.70 -12.68 6.21
N VAL A 72 -3.10 -13.35 7.30
CA VAL A 72 -3.33 -14.80 7.30
C VAL A 72 -4.40 -15.17 6.28
N GLY A 73 -5.52 -14.45 6.25
CA GLY A 73 -6.57 -14.67 5.26
C GLY A 73 -6.08 -14.47 3.82
N SER A 74 -5.37 -13.37 3.54
CA SER A 74 -4.85 -13.09 2.20
C SER A 74 -3.86 -14.15 1.73
N VAL A 75 -2.95 -14.59 2.60
CA VAL A 75 -1.98 -15.65 2.27
C VAL A 75 -2.68 -16.99 2.07
N PHE A 76 -3.66 -17.32 2.91
CA PHE A 76 -4.42 -18.57 2.81
C PHE A 76 -5.20 -18.66 1.50
N PHE A 77 -5.89 -17.59 1.11
CA PHE A 77 -6.60 -17.52 -0.18
C PHE A 77 -5.65 -17.53 -1.37
N ALA A 78 -4.54 -16.79 -1.31
CA ALA A 78 -3.54 -16.80 -2.37
C ALA A 78 -2.95 -18.21 -2.56
N TRP A 79 -2.66 -18.92 -1.47
CA TRP A 79 -2.20 -20.30 -1.51
C TRP A 79 -3.27 -21.26 -2.07
N GLY A 80 -4.53 -21.08 -1.68
CA GLY A 80 -5.64 -21.87 -2.21
C GLY A 80 -5.81 -21.70 -3.73
N ILE A 81 -5.78 -20.46 -4.22
CA ILE A 81 -5.83 -20.16 -5.66
C ILE A 81 -4.59 -20.74 -6.36
N TYR A 82 -3.40 -20.56 -5.78
CA TYR A 82 -2.17 -21.10 -6.36
C TYR A 82 -2.27 -22.62 -6.53
N LYS A 83 -2.73 -23.33 -5.49
CA LYS A 83 -2.90 -24.78 -5.55
C LYS A 83 -3.99 -25.20 -6.54
N PHE A 84 -5.12 -24.51 -6.59
CA PHE A 84 -6.21 -24.88 -7.49
C PHE A 84 -5.90 -24.61 -8.97
N LEU A 85 -5.22 -23.50 -9.26
CA LEU A 85 -4.97 -23.05 -10.63
C LEU A 85 -3.65 -23.61 -11.20
N PHE A 86 -2.59 -23.71 -10.40
CA PHE A 86 -1.25 -24.11 -10.88
C PHE A 86 -0.88 -25.57 -10.59
N GLN A 87 -1.58 -26.27 -9.68
CA GLN A 87 -1.28 -27.69 -9.40
C GLN A 87 -1.96 -28.66 -10.39
N ASN A 88 -2.80 -28.16 -11.30
CA ASN A 88 -3.49 -28.97 -12.31
C ASN A 88 -2.83 -28.92 -13.70
N ASP A 89 -1.76 -28.13 -13.87
CA ASP A 89 -0.98 -28.00 -15.12
C ASP A 89 0.28 -28.90 -15.13
N GLU A 90 0.55 -29.65 -14.04
CA GLU A 90 1.64 -30.64 -13.95
C GLU A 90 1.15 -32.10 -14.07
N ARG A 91 0.14 -32.36 -14.90
CA ARG A 91 -0.22 -33.74 -15.28
C ARG A 91 -0.25 -33.94 -16.79
#